data_AF-A0A425WQD9-F1
#
_entry.id   AF-A0A425WQD9-F1
#
_cell.length_a   1.000
_cell.length_b   1.000
_cell.length_c   1.000
_cell.angle_alpha   90.00
_cell.angle_beta   90.00
_cell.angle_gamma   90.00
#
_symmetry.space_group_name_H-M   'P 1'
#
loop_
_entity.id
_entity.type
_entity.pdbx_description
1 polymer ?
#
loop_
_entity_poly.entity_id
_entity_poly.type
_entity_poly.pdbx_seq_one_letter_code
_entity_poly.pdbx_strand_id
1 'polypeptide(L)' 'MVFDNYKRSEAALVTTMAKMVVGGASTAKVGKLIEMICDRGLPDSTVAETCAELDGAVEEFRIRRIEGD' A
#
# COMPACT_ATOMS: atom_id res chain seq x y z
N MET A 1 -9.32 22.90 3.54
CA MET A 1 -10.53 22.08 3.79
C MET A 1 -10.95 21.17 2.62
N VAL A 2 -10.75 21.50 1.33
CA VAL A 2 -10.94 20.51 0.24
C VAL A 2 -9.64 19.75 -0.07
N PHE A 3 -8.52 20.45 -0.19
CA PHE A 3 -7.22 19.84 -0.49
C PHE A 3 -6.71 18.90 0.64
N ASP A 4 -7.01 19.22 1.90
CA ASP A 4 -6.64 18.36 3.04
C ASP A 4 -7.42 17.03 3.01
N ASN A 5 -8.71 17.10 2.67
CA ASN A 5 -9.55 15.92 2.50
C ASN A 5 -9.06 15.07 1.32
N TYR A 6 -8.69 15.71 0.21
CA TYR A 6 -8.11 15.01 -0.93
C TYR A 6 -6.85 14.24 -0.55
N LYS A 7 -5.88 14.91 0.09
CA LYS A 7 -4.62 14.28 0.56
C LYS A 7 -4.87 13.10 1.49
N ARG A 8 -5.83 13.23 2.42
CA ARG A 8 -6.18 12.16 3.34
C ARG A 8 -6.81 10.96 2.62
N SER A 9 -7.71 11.22 1.67
CA SER A 9 -8.34 10.16 0.87
C SER A 9 -7.33 9.44 -0.01
N GLU A 10 -6.38 10.17 -0.59
CA GLU A 10 -5.28 9.59 -1.36
C GLU A 10 -4.38 8.71 -0.49
N ALA A 11 -3.95 9.20 0.68
CA ALA A 11 -3.19 8.41 1.64
C ALA A 11 -3.94 7.15 2.11
N ALA A 12 -5.26 7.24 2.33
CA ALA A 12 -6.09 6.09 2.71
C ALA A 12 -6.16 5.04 1.59
N LEU A 13 -6.26 5.47 0.33
CA LEU A 13 -6.24 4.59 -0.84
C LEU A 13 -4.90 3.85 -0.94
N VAL A 14 -3.79 4.59 -0.86
CA VAL A 14 -2.41 4.05 -0.89
C VAL A 14 -2.20 3.04 0.24
N THR A 15 -2.57 3.39 1.47
CA THR A 15 -2.48 2.50 2.64
C THR A 15 -3.29 1.21 2.44
N THR A 16 -4.46 1.30 1.80
CA THR A 16 -5.32 0.14 1.55
C THR A 16 -4.68 -0.81 0.52
N MET A 17 -4.06 -0.28 -0.53
CA MET A 17 -3.31 -1.09 -1.51
C MET A 17 -2.17 -1.84 -0.83
N ALA A 18 -1.38 -1.14 -0.02
CA ALA A 18 -0.27 -1.74 0.73
C ALA A 18 -0.75 -2.86 1.67
N LYS A 19 -1.84 -2.62 2.41
CA LYS A 19 -2.46 -3.61 3.30
C LYS A 19 -2.93 -4.87 2.56
N MET A 20 -3.45 -4.73 1.34
CA MET A 20 -3.85 -5.89 0.52
C MET A 20 -2.65 -6.75 0.14
N VAL A 21 -1.52 -6.14 -0.21
CA VAL A 21 -0.28 -6.85 -0.55
C VAL A 21 0.29 -7.58 0.67
N VAL A 22 0.35 -6.90 1.82
CA VAL A 22 0.75 -7.53 3.10
C VAL A 22 -0.18 -8.70 3.46
N GLY A 23 -1.47 -8.60 3.12
CA GLY A 23 -2.46 -9.66 3.25
C GLY A 23 -2.32 -10.82 2.25
N GLY A 24 -1.34 -10.79 1.35
CA GLY A 24 -1.03 -11.87 0.41
C GLY A 24 -1.61 -11.70 -1.01
N ALA A 25 -2.21 -10.55 -1.34
CA ALA A 25 -2.59 -10.27 -2.72
C ALA A 25 -1.36 -9.92 -3.57
N SER A 26 -1.27 -10.46 -4.78
CA SER A 26 -0.21 -10.05 -5.71
C SER A 26 -0.42 -8.59 -6.15
N THR A 27 0.68 -7.88 -6.42
CA THR A 27 0.65 -6.48 -6.87
C THR A 27 -0.18 -6.31 -8.14
N ALA A 28 -0.10 -7.27 -9.07
CA ALA A 28 -0.92 -7.32 -10.28
C ALA A 28 -2.43 -7.47 -9.99
N LYS A 29 -2.81 -8.24 -8.95
CA LYS A 29 -4.22 -8.39 -8.56
C LYS A 29 -4.75 -7.12 -7.92
N VAL A 30 -3.95 -6.45 -7.09
CA VAL A 30 -4.30 -5.15 -6.49
C VAL A 30 -4.46 -4.09 -7.57
N GLY A 31 -3.55 -4.01 -8.54
CA GLY A 31 -3.64 -3.09 -9.67
C GLY A 31 -4.97 -3.22 -10.40
N LYS A 32 -5.33 -4.42 -10.86
CA LYS A 32 -6.63 -4.70 -11.52
C LYS A 32 -7.83 -4.31 -10.68
N LEU A 33 -7.79 -4.54 -9.36
CA LEU A 33 -8.88 -4.18 -8.46
C LEU A 33 -9.06 -2.66 -8.38
N ILE A 34 -7.97 -1.90 -8.34
CA ILE A 34 -8.04 -0.44 -8.30
C ILE A 34 -8.50 0.13 -9.64
N GLU A 35 -8.06 -0.45 -10.77
CA GLU A 35 -8.58 -0.06 -12.08
C GLU A 35 -10.10 -0.21 -12.18
N MET A 36 -10.63 -1.33 -11.65
CA MET A 36 -12.08 -1.56 -11.62
C MET A 36 -12.84 -0.57 -10.71
N ILE A 37 -12.25 -0.16 -9.58
CA ILE A 37 -12.93 0.75 -8.62
C ILE A 37 -12.84 2.20 -9.08
N CYS A 38 -11.70 2.60 -9.63
CA CYS A 38 -11.44 3.98 -10.01
C CYS A 38 -11.81 4.29 -11.46
N ASP A 39 -12.19 3.28 -12.25
CA ASP A 39 -12.50 3.35 -13.69
C ASP A 39 -11.38 4.04 -14.50
N ARG A 40 -10.13 3.80 -14.05
CA ARG A 40 -8.92 4.41 -14.61
C ARG A 40 -7.73 3.51 -14.37
N GLY A 41 -6.91 3.34 -15.42
CA GLY A 41 -5.67 2.59 -15.38
C GLY A 41 -4.70 3.18 -14.37
N LEU A 42 -4.09 2.31 -13.55
CA LEU A 42 -2.88 2.68 -12.81
C LEU A 42 -1.67 2.19 -13.58
N PRO A 43 -0.53 2.90 -13.52
CA PRO A 43 0.75 2.32 -13.94
C PRO A 43 1.01 1.00 -13.22
N ASP A 44 1.56 0.02 -13.95
CA ASP A 44 1.95 -1.29 -13.38
C ASP A 44 2.90 -1.15 -12.18
N SER A 45 3.68 -0.06 -12.12
CA SER A 45 4.64 0.21 -11.05
C SER A 45 4.02 0.82 -9.78
N THR A 46 2.81 1.40 -9.84
CA THR A 46 2.25 2.20 -8.73
C THR A 46 2.05 1.38 -7.45
N VAL A 47 1.62 0.12 -7.59
CA VAL A 47 1.46 -0.76 -6.43
C VAL A 47 2.81 -1.17 -5.85
N ALA A 48 3.83 -1.36 -6.69
CA ALA A 48 5.17 -1.71 -6.25
C ALA A 48 5.84 -0.54 -5.51
N GLU A 49 5.72 0.68 -6.06
CA GLU A 49 6.21 1.91 -5.42
C GLU A 49 5.54 2.15 -4.07
N THR A 50 4.23 1.94 -3.97
CA THR A 50 3.49 2.02 -2.70
C THR A 50 4.03 1.04 -1.65
N CYS A 51 4.43 -0.17 -2.06
CA CYS A 51 4.98 -1.16 -1.13
C CYS A 51 6.42 -0.82 -0.72
N ALA A 52 7.20 -0.14 -1.56
CA ALA A 52 8.57 0.26 -1.24
C ALA A 52 8.63 1.18 0.00
N GLU A 53 7.58 1.97 0.26
CA GLU A 53 7.49 2.79 1.48
C GLU A 53 7.41 1.94 2.76
N LEU A 54 6.96 0.69 2.68
CA LEU A 54 6.91 -0.22 3.81
C LEU A 54 8.25 -0.89 4.11
N ASP A 55 9.18 -0.95 3.15
CA ASP A 55 10.41 -1.75 3.26
C ASP A 55 11.21 -1.40 4.52
N GLY A 56 11.34 -0.11 4.84
CA GLY A 56 12.05 0.33 6.05
C GLY A 56 11.38 -0.14 7.34
N ALA A 57 10.06 0.03 7.46
CA ALA A 57 9.31 -0.40 8.64
C ALA A 57 9.27 -1.94 8.77
N VAL A 58 9.19 -2.65 7.65
CA VAL A 58 9.25 -4.11 7.60
C VAL A 58 10.62 -4.60 8.05
N GLU A 59 11.69 -3.93 7.62
CA GLU A 59 13.05 -4.27 8.03
C GLU A 59 13.27 -4.04 9.53
N GLU A 60 12.85 -2.88 10.05
CA GLU A 60 12.85 -2.61 11.49
C GLU A 60 12.08 -3.67 12.27
N PHE A 61 10.90 -4.05 11.78
CA PHE A 61 10.10 -5.09 12.40
C PHE A 61 10.79 -6.46 12.35
N ARG A 62 11.53 -6.76 11.27
CA ARG A 62 12.25 -8.02 11.08
C ARG A 62 13.44 -8.17 12.02
N ILE A 63 14.18 -7.09 12.25
CA ILE A 63 15.40 -7.11 13.09
C ILE A 63 15.13 -6.81 14.57
N ARG A 64 13.89 -6.45 14.93
CA ARG A 64 13.55 -6.12 16.32
C ARG A 64 13.85 -7.28 17.26
N ARG A 65 14.29 -6.94 18.48
CA ARG A 65 14.49 -7.93 19.53
C ARG A 65 13.16 -8.60 19.85
N ILE A 66 13.13 -9.93 19.78
CA ILE A 66 12.01 -10.72 20.27
C ILE A 66 12.27 -10.93 21.75
N GLU A 67 11.49 -10.26 22.60
CA GLU A 67 11.45 -10.61 24.02
C GLU A 67 10.63 -11.90 24.12
N GLY A 68 11.30 -12.99 24.53
CA GLY A 68 10.66 -14.26 24.86
C GLY A 68 10.48 -14.34 26.36
N ASP A 69 9.31 -14.82 26.79
CA ASP A 69 9.11 -15.40 28.13
C ASP A 69 9.94 -16.69 28.27
#